data_AF-A0A8H7HZF6-F1
#
_entry.id   AF-A0A8H7HZF6-F1
#
_cell.length_a   1.000
_cell.length_b   1.000
_cell.length_c   1.000
_cell.angle_alpha   90.00
_cell.angle_beta   90.00
_cell.angle_gamma   90.00
#
_symmetry.space_group_name_H-M   'P 1'
#
loop_
_entity.id
_entity.type
_entity.pdbx_description
1 polymer ?
#
loop_
_entity_poly.entity_id
_entity_poly.type
_entity_poly.pdbx_seq_one_letter_code
_entity_poly.pdbx_strand_id
1 'polypeptide(L)'
;MEQVNPSIKHFLRAYSGINQQDWTKWLPMAEFAYNNAVHSSTGKTPFKALYGWEPTLTPSNVPTDVPEANKLAQTMEAQWEEVEAALWQSKTCMTAREGGSLIEFEIGEEAWLDAKNVNLKTLSPKLMEQCLGPFKVTKKIFNQAYQLNLPPTM
;
A
#
# COMPACT_ATOMS: atom_id res chain seq x y z
N MET A 1 20.34 -1.79 13.09
CA MET A 1 20.19 -1.58 11.63
C MET A 1 18.94 -2.34 11.15
N GLU A 2 17.76 -2.03 11.69
CA GLU A 2 16.50 -2.78 11.44
C GLU A 2 15.36 -1.87 10.94
N GLN A 3 15.70 -0.66 10.50
CA GLN A 3 14.73 0.35 10.07
C GLN A 3 14.67 0.49 8.55
N VAL A 4 15.02 -0.57 7.83
CA VAL A 4 14.74 -0.70 6.39
C VAL A 4 13.66 -1.78 6.24
N ASN A 5 12.39 -1.54 5.96
CA ASN A 5 11.68 -0.31 5.65
C ASN A 5 10.20 -0.73 5.47
N PRO A 6 9.30 -0.52 6.45
CA PRO A 6 7.88 -0.84 6.27
C PRO A 6 7.31 -0.24 4.98
N SER A 7 7.81 0.92 4.57
CA SER A 7 7.42 1.62 3.35
C SER A 7 7.85 0.88 2.08
N ILE A 8 9.09 0.38 1.97
CA ILE A 8 9.50 -0.44 0.81
C ILE A 8 8.72 -1.76 0.78
N LYS A 9 8.46 -2.39 1.93
CA LYS A 9 7.64 -3.61 1.96
C LYS A 9 6.21 -3.35 1.48
N HIS A 10 5.62 -2.23 1.90
CA HIS A 10 4.29 -1.83 1.46
C HIS A 10 4.27 -1.53 -0.04
N PHE A 11 5.26 -0.78 -0.54
CA PHE A 11 5.44 -0.52 -1.96
C PHE A 11 5.56 -1.83 -2.75
N LEU A 12 6.52 -2.69 -2.38
CA LEU A 12 6.73 -3.95 -3.09
C LEU A 12 5.48 -4.82 -3.08
N ARG A 13 4.71 -4.86 -1.99
CA ARG A 13 3.45 -5.63 -1.94
C ARG A 13 2.40 -5.08 -2.91
N ALA A 14 2.25 -3.76 -3.01
CA ALA A 14 1.32 -3.15 -3.95
C ALA A 14 1.68 -3.45 -5.42
N TYR A 15 2.98 -3.49 -5.74
CA TYR A 15 3.47 -3.72 -7.11
C TYR A 15 3.73 -5.19 -7.45
N SER A 16 3.96 -6.08 -6.48
CA SER A 16 4.24 -7.50 -6.73
C SER A 16 2.97 -8.32 -6.99
N GLY A 17 1.79 -7.84 -6.56
CA GLY A 17 0.51 -8.51 -6.77
C GLY A 17 0.56 -10.02 -6.48
N ILE A 18 -0.04 -10.81 -7.37
CA ILE A 18 -0.10 -12.29 -7.28
C ILE A 18 1.25 -12.94 -7.69
N ASN A 19 2.01 -12.31 -8.59
CA ASN A 19 3.28 -12.84 -9.11
C ASN A 19 4.48 -12.30 -8.31
N GLN A 20 4.71 -12.92 -7.16
CA GLN A 20 5.81 -12.60 -6.23
C GLN A 20 7.23 -12.82 -6.78
N GLN A 21 7.42 -13.23 -8.04
CA GLN A 21 8.75 -13.46 -8.62
C GLN A 21 9.36 -12.20 -9.26
N ASP A 22 8.54 -11.18 -9.57
CA ASP A 22 8.99 -9.98 -10.26
C ASP A 22 9.40 -8.83 -9.33
N TRP A 23 9.42 -9.05 -8.01
CA TRP A 23 9.73 -8.01 -7.01
C TRP A 23 11.10 -7.34 -7.23
N THR A 24 12.09 -8.07 -7.75
CA THR A 24 13.42 -7.53 -8.05
C THR A 24 13.38 -6.42 -9.10
N LYS A 25 12.43 -6.48 -10.05
CA LYS A 25 12.25 -5.44 -11.07
C LYS A 25 11.75 -4.12 -10.46
N TRP A 26 10.98 -4.21 -9.37
CA TRP A 26 10.41 -3.07 -8.67
C TRP A 26 11.32 -2.50 -7.59
N LEU A 27 12.38 -3.22 -7.21
CA LEU A 27 13.30 -2.81 -6.15
C LEU A 27 13.97 -1.44 -6.42
N PRO A 28 14.50 -1.15 -7.62
CA PRO A 28 15.09 0.16 -7.91
C PRO A 28 14.07 1.30 -7.78
N MET A 29 12.82 1.05 -8.20
CA MET A 29 11.73 2.02 -8.09
C MET A 29 11.35 2.28 -6.62
N ALA A 30 11.29 1.22 -5.81
CA ALA A 30 10.99 1.31 -4.39
C ALA A 30 12.09 2.06 -3.61
N GLU A 31 13.36 1.78 -3.91
CA GLU A 31 14.50 2.48 -3.35
C GLU A 31 14.49 3.97 -3.72
N PHE A 32 14.26 4.27 -5.00
CA PHE A 32 14.19 5.63 -5.48
C PHE A 32 13.03 6.42 -4.85
N ALA A 33 11.84 5.82 -4.75
CA ALA A 33 10.70 6.41 -4.07
C ALA A 33 10.98 6.68 -2.59
N TYR A 34 11.63 5.72 -1.90
CA TYR A 34 12.02 5.92 -0.51
C TYR A 34 13.05 7.03 -0.33
N ASN A 35 14.06 7.09 -1.21
CA ASN A 35 15.11 8.10 -1.14
C ASN A 35 14.62 9.53 -1.48
N ASN A 36 13.48 9.65 -2.16
CA ASN A 36 12.77 10.91 -2.43
C ASN A 36 11.64 11.22 -1.43
N ALA A 37 11.30 10.31 -0.52
CA ALA A 37 10.26 10.55 0.47
C ALA A 37 10.82 11.38 1.65
N VAL A 38 10.07 12.41 2.06
CA VAL A 38 10.44 13.22 3.23
C VAL A 38 10.28 12.38 4.49
N HIS A 39 11.35 12.23 5.27
CA HIS A 39 11.30 11.49 6.52
C HIS A 39 10.86 12.40 7.68
N SER A 40 9.92 11.95 8.50
CA SER A 40 9.31 12.76 9.58
C SER A 40 10.32 13.22 10.64
N SER A 41 11.37 12.44 10.90
CA SER A 41 12.39 12.77 11.90
C SER A 41 13.40 13.83 11.45
N THR A 42 13.68 13.92 10.15
CA THR A 42 14.70 14.85 9.61
C THR A 42 14.08 16.01 8.84
N GLY A 43 12.80 15.91 8.47
CA GLY A 43 12.12 16.87 7.59
C GLY A 43 12.76 16.98 6.20
N LYS A 44 13.63 16.04 5.83
CA LYS A 44 14.40 16.03 4.58
C LYS A 44 14.32 14.65 3.95
N THR A 45 14.45 14.61 2.63
CA THR A 45 14.63 13.36 1.89
C THR A 45 16.03 12.79 2.13
N PRO A 46 16.20 11.46 2.10
CA PRO A 46 17.53 10.84 2.13
C PRO A 46 18.47 11.37 1.05
N PHE A 47 17.99 11.61 -0.18
CA PHE A 47 18.81 12.21 -1.24
C PHE A 47 19.37 13.57 -0.84
N LYS A 48 18.51 14.44 -0.31
CA LYS A 48 18.92 15.77 0.15
C LYS A 48 19.86 15.71 1.35
N ALA A 49 19.67 14.76 2.25
CA ALA A 49 20.55 14.58 3.41
C ALA A 49 21.93 14.05 3.00
N LEU A 50 22.00 13.16 2.01
CA LEU A 50 23.23 12.50 1.59
C LEU A 50 24.03 13.33 0.57
N TYR A 51 23.36 13.91 -0.42
CA TYR A 51 23.99 14.60 -1.54
C TYR A 51 23.78 16.11 -1.55
N GLY A 52 22.92 16.65 -0.67
CA GLY A 52 22.57 18.07 -0.65
C GLY A 52 21.58 18.49 -1.75
N TRP A 53 21.19 17.58 -2.64
CA TRP A 53 20.20 17.80 -3.68
C TRP A 53 19.27 16.59 -3.79
N GLU A 54 18.09 16.77 -4.36
CA GLU A 54 17.12 15.70 -4.62
C GLU A 54 16.63 15.77 -6.06
N PRO A 55 16.47 14.63 -6.75
CA PRO A 55 16.00 14.61 -8.13
C PRO A 55 14.51 14.99 -8.19
N THR A 56 14.20 16.03 -8.96
CA THR A 56 12.81 16.42 -9.25
C THR A 56 12.20 15.51 -10.30
N LEU A 57 11.10 14.85 -9.95
CA LEU A 57 10.31 14.02 -10.87
C LEU A 57 9.27 14.80 -11.66
N THR A 58 8.99 16.06 -11.25
CA THR A 58 8.06 16.98 -11.90
C THR A 58 8.46 17.23 -13.35
N PRO A 59 7.58 16.95 -14.34
CA PRO A 59 7.76 17.44 -15.69
C PRO A 59 8.10 18.91 -15.65
N SER A 60 8.98 19.35 -16.54
CA SER A 60 9.28 20.76 -16.64
C SER A 60 8.03 21.49 -17.14
N ASN A 61 7.57 22.50 -16.40
CA ASN A 61 6.49 23.40 -16.85
C ASN A 61 6.95 24.38 -17.94
N VAL A 62 8.17 24.22 -18.47
CA VAL A 62 8.70 25.04 -19.55
C VAL A 62 8.13 24.52 -20.88
N PRO A 63 7.36 25.32 -21.63
CA PRO A 63 6.88 24.94 -22.94
C PRO A 63 8.07 24.63 -23.85
N THR A 64 8.09 23.42 -24.39
CA THR A 64 9.10 23.01 -25.37
C THR A 64 8.54 23.15 -26.77
N ASP A 65 9.40 23.37 -27.78
CA ASP A 65 9.01 23.36 -29.19
C ASP A 65 8.62 21.96 -29.71
N VAL A 66 8.65 20.93 -28.85
CA VAL A 66 8.31 19.55 -29.18
C VAL A 66 6.90 19.23 -28.65
N PRO A 67 5.88 19.13 -29.53
CA PRO A 67 4.50 18.89 -29.11
C PRO A 67 4.30 17.58 -28.35
N GLU A 68 5.06 16.53 -28.68
CA GLU A 68 5.02 15.24 -27.98
C GLU A 68 5.47 15.36 -26.52
N ALA A 69 6.50 16.16 -26.25
CA ALA A 69 6.99 16.38 -24.89
C ALA A 69 5.96 17.12 -24.02
N ASN A 70 5.30 18.13 -24.59
CA ASN A 70 4.24 18.86 -23.88
C ASN A 70 3.01 17.96 -23.62
N LYS A 71 2.63 17.10 -24.58
CA LYS A 71 1.54 16.10 -24.38
C LYS A 71 1.89 15.09 -23.30
N LEU A 72 3.13 14.60 -23.25
CA LEU A 72 3.59 13.69 -22.22
C LEU A 72 3.53 14.35 -20.83
N ALA A 73 4.01 15.59 -20.71
CA ALA A 73 3.96 16.34 -19.46
C ALA A 73 2.52 16.52 -18.96
N GLN A 74 1.59 16.92 -19.84
CA GLN A 74 0.17 17.05 -19.52
C GLN A 74 -0.46 15.72 -19.07
N THR A 75 -0.10 14.61 -19.72
CA THR A 75 -0.60 13.29 -19.35
C THR A 75 -0.10 12.87 -17.96
N MET A 76 1.18 13.13 -17.66
CA MET A 76 1.76 12.85 -16.34
C MET A 76 1.10 13.70 -15.24
N GLU A 77 0.84 14.97 -15.50
CA GLU A 77 0.19 15.88 -14.56
C GLU A 77 -1.24 15.41 -14.24
N ALA A 78 -2.03 15.05 -15.26
CA ALA A 78 -3.37 14.50 -15.08
C ALA A 78 -3.37 13.19 -14.27
N GLN A 79 -2.40 12.31 -14.51
CA GLN A 79 -2.24 11.07 -13.73
C GLN A 79 -1.90 11.35 -12.27
N TRP A 80 -1.11 12.39 -11.99
CA TRP A 80 -0.77 12.77 -10.63
C TRP A 80 -1.95 13.34 -9.86
N GLU A 81 -2.77 14.17 -10.50
CA GLU A 81 -4.01 14.66 -9.89
C GLU A 81 -4.95 13.51 -9.53
N GLU A 82 -5.10 12.52 -10.42
CA GLU A 82 -5.90 11.32 -10.15
C GLU A 82 -5.35 10.52 -8.96
N VAL A 83 -4.04 10.30 -8.92
CA VAL A 83 -3.39 9.57 -7.83
C VAL A 83 -3.50 10.35 -6.51
N GLU A 84 -3.32 11.66 -6.51
CA GLU A 84 -3.45 12.50 -5.32
C GLU A 84 -4.89 12.46 -4.79
N ALA A 85 -5.88 12.57 -5.66
CA ALA A 85 -7.29 12.46 -5.30
C ALA A 85 -7.61 11.08 -4.68
N ALA A 86 -7.13 9.99 -5.29
CA ALA A 86 -7.31 8.64 -4.77
C ALA A 86 -6.64 8.44 -3.40
N LEU A 87 -5.42 8.97 -3.22
CA LEU A 87 -4.71 8.94 -1.94
C LEU A 87 -5.45 9.74 -0.85
N TRP A 88 -5.98 10.92 -1.20
CA TRP A 88 -6.74 11.75 -0.27
C TRP A 88 -8.03 11.08 0.17
N GLN A 89 -8.78 10.48 -0.77
CA GLN A 89 -9.98 9.70 -0.47
C GLN A 89 -9.67 8.51 0.45
N SER A 90 -8.61 7.76 0.14
CA SER A 90 -8.17 6.62 0.95
C SER A 90 -7.82 7.03 2.38
N LYS A 91 -7.02 8.09 2.54
CA LYS A 91 -6.65 8.65 3.85
C LYS A 91 -7.89 9.08 4.65
N THR A 92 -8.82 9.78 4.00
CA THR A 92 -10.07 10.24 4.64
C THR A 92 -10.91 9.06 5.14
N CYS A 93 -11.10 8.04 4.31
CA CYS A 93 -11.79 6.81 4.69
C CYS A 93 -11.10 6.07 5.86
N MET A 94 -9.76 6.06 5.90
CA MET A 94 -9.02 5.47 7.02
C MET A 94 -9.23 6.23 8.32
N THR A 95 -9.11 7.56 8.31
CA THR A 95 -9.34 8.39 9.50
C THR A 95 -10.78 8.31 10.02
N ALA A 96 -11.76 8.15 9.12
CA ALA A 96 -13.16 7.96 9.49
C ALA A 96 -13.40 6.61 10.21
N ARG A 97 -12.56 5.59 9.93
CA ARG A 97 -12.64 4.27 10.58
C ARG A 97 -11.94 4.21 11.94
N GLU A 98 -10.95 5.07 12.18
CA GLU A 98 -10.25 5.15 13.48
C GLU A 98 -11.15 5.68 14.62
N GLY A 99 -12.34 6.20 14.29
CA GLY A 99 -13.40 6.59 15.23
C GLY A 99 -14.17 5.44 15.90
N GLY A 100 -13.61 4.23 15.94
CA GLY A 100 -13.90 3.20 16.94
C GLY A 100 -15.37 2.88 17.22
N SER A 101 -16.13 2.44 16.21
CA SER A 101 -17.33 1.64 16.50
C SER A 101 -16.88 0.20 16.75
N LEU A 102 -17.30 -0.42 17.87
CA LEU A 102 -17.22 -1.87 17.99
C LEU A 102 -18.08 -2.47 16.87
N ILE A 103 -17.42 -3.06 15.88
CA ILE A 103 -18.11 -3.78 14.82
C ILE A 103 -18.60 -5.09 15.43
N GLU A 104 -19.89 -5.16 15.73
CA GLU A 104 -20.55 -6.40 16.10
C GLU A 104 -21.00 -7.13 14.85
N PHE A 105 -20.63 -8.41 14.74
CA PHE A 105 -21.10 -9.30 13.69
C PHE A 105 -22.26 -10.17 14.17
N GLU A 106 -23.24 -10.40 13.30
CA GLU A 106 -24.36 -11.33 13.46
C GLU A 106 -24.04 -12.71 12.83
N ILE A 107 -24.76 -13.75 13.25
CA ILE A 107 -24.58 -15.09 12.67
C ILE A 107 -25.09 -15.09 11.23
N GLY A 108 -24.22 -15.49 10.29
CA GLY A 108 -24.51 -15.50 8.86
C GLY A 108 -23.89 -14.33 8.07
N GLU A 109 -23.34 -13.33 8.76
CA GLU A 109 -22.62 -12.23 8.11
C GLU A 109 -21.23 -12.66 7.59
N GLU A 110 -20.72 -11.88 6.64
CA GLU A 110 -19.43 -12.09 6.01
C GLU A 110 -18.37 -11.20 6.67
N ALA A 111 -17.30 -11.83 7.17
CA ALA A 111 -16.20 -11.16 7.85
C ALA A 111 -14.86 -11.51 7.20
N TRP A 112 -13.98 -10.53 7.10
CA TRP A 112 -12.61 -10.70 6.60
C TRP A 112 -11.70 -11.22 7.72
N LEU A 113 -10.81 -12.17 7.39
CA LEU A 113 -9.86 -12.75 8.36
C LEU A 113 -8.46 -12.18 8.16
N ASP A 114 -7.83 -11.69 9.22
CA ASP A 114 -6.41 -11.26 9.18
C ASP A 114 -5.50 -12.49 8.96
N ALA A 115 -4.72 -12.45 7.88
CA ALA A 115 -3.82 -13.51 7.43
C ALA A 115 -2.57 -13.67 8.32
N LYS A 116 -2.30 -12.75 9.27
CA LYS A 116 -1.08 -12.77 10.11
C LYS A 116 -0.82 -14.10 10.83
N ASN A 117 -1.88 -14.81 11.22
CA ASN A 117 -1.79 -16.08 11.96
C ASN A 117 -2.25 -17.29 11.14
N VAL A 118 -2.45 -17.15 9.83
CA VAL A 118 -2.88 -18.26 8.96
C VAL A 118 -1.65 -18.81 8.24
N ASN A 119 -1.38 -20.11 8.42
CA ASN A 119 -0.28 -20.79 7.76
C ASN A 119 -0.66 -21.18 6.34
N LEU A 120 -0.67 -20.20 5.44
CA LEU A 120 -0.91 -20.42 4.02
C LEU A 120 0.33 -21.07 3.40
N LYS A 121 0.15 -22.18 2.67
CA LYS A 121 1.22 -22.92 1.97
C LYS A 121 1.76 -22.18 0.73
N THR A 122 1.88 -20.85 0.79
CA THR A 122 2.35 -19.99 -0.30
C THR A 122 3.81 -19.57 -0.10
N LEU A 123 4.48 -19.20 -1.21
CA LEU A 123 5.93 -18.98 -1.27
C LEU A 123 6.47 -17.88 -0.33
N SER A 124 5.68 -16.86 0.03
CA SER A 124 6.12 -15.87 1.01
C SER A 124 4.99 -15.21 1.83
N PRO A 125 4.96 -15.36 3.17
CA PRO A 125 3.94 -14.73 4.02
C PRO A 125 4.12 -13.20 4.12
N LYS A 126 5.29 -12.66 3.75
CA LYS A 126 5.59 -11.22 3.85
C LYS A 126 4.99 -10.40 2.71
N LEU A 127 4.68 -10.98 1.56
CA LEU A 127 4.17 -10.27 0.37
C LEU A 127 2.71 -10.60 0.05
N MET A 128 2.02 -11.36 0.90
CA MET A 128 0.61 -11.72 0.71
C MET A 128 -0.34 -10.60 1.15
N GLU A 129 -1.59 -10.70 0.70
CA GLU A 129 -2.70 -9.90 1.21
C GLU A 129 -2.88 -10.14 2.72
N GLN A 130 -3.15 -9.06 3.47
CA GLN A 130 -3.29 -9.12 4.92
C GLN A 130 -4.67 -9.61 5.37
N CYS A 131 -5.67 -9.55 4.50
CA CYS A 131 -7.02 -9.98 4.81
C CYS A 131 -7.43 -11.04 3.79
N LEU A 132 -7.70 -12.25 4.27
CA LEU A 132 -8.29 -13.32 3.49
C LEU A 132 -9.80 -13.12 3.43
N GLY A 133 -10.39 -13.54 2.31
CA GLY A 133 -11.74 -13.26 1.83
C GLY A 133 -12.88 -13.25 2.86
N PRO A 134 -14.09 -12.88 2.43
CA PRO A 134 -15.25 -12.93 3.31
C PRO A 134 -15.55 -14.38 3.72
N PHE A 135 -15.42 -14.68 5.00
CA PHE A 135 -15.86 -15.93 5.60
C PHE A 135 -17.14 -15.72 6.39
N LYS A 136 -18.06 -16.69 6.30
CA LYS A 136 -19.32 -16.61 7.03
C LYS A 136 -19.10 -16.88 8.52
N VAL A 137 -19.67 -16.02 9.36
CA VAL A 137 -19.71 -16.19 10.81
C VAL A 137 -20.71 -17.29 11.16
N THR A 138 -20.23 -18.38 11.77
CA THR A 138 -21.06 -19.53 12.15
C THR A 138 -21.57 -19.44 13.58
N LYS A 139 -20.78 -18.83 14.48
CA LYS A 139 -21.12 -18.72 15.89
C LYS A 139 -20.47 -17.50 16.56
N LYS A 140 -21.23 -16.77 17.37
CA LYS A 140 -20.72 -15.77 18.33
C LYS A 140 -20.36 -16.52 19.61
N ILE A 141 -19.07 -16.57 19.96
CA ILE A 141 -18.58 -17.23 21.18
C ILE A 141 -18.60 -16.22 22.34
N PHE A 142 -18.10 -15.00 22.09
CA PHE A 142 -18.11 -13.87 23.03
C PHE A 142 -18.37 -12.55 22.30
N ASN A 143 -18.47 -11.44 23.05
CA ASN A 143 -18.78 -10.11 22.50
C ASN A 143 -17.80 -9.63 21.41
N GLN A 144 -16.59 -10.20 21.32
CA GLN A 144 -15.59 -9.92 20.29
C GLN A 144 -14.94 -11.18 19.70
N ALA A 145 -15.46 -12.37 19.98
CA ALA A 145 -14.89 -13.64 19.48
C ALA A 145 -15.91 -14.38 18.64
N TYR A 146 -15.59 -14.53 17.35
CA TYR A 146 -16.46 -15.13 16.34
C TYR A 146 -15.79 -16.38 15.74
N GLN A 147 -16.59 -17.41 15.49
CA GLN A 147 -16.17 -18.59 14.75
C GLN A 147 -16.51 -18.40 13.27
N LEU A 148 -15.51 -18.56 12.40
CA LEU A 148 -15.64 -18.43 10.95
C LEU A 148 -15.65 -19.81 10.27
N ASN A 149 -16.37 -19.94 9.17
CA ASN A 149 -16.30 -21.13 8.31
C ASN A 149 -15.12 -21.00 7.33
N LEU A 150 -14.01 -21.68 7.62
CA LEU A 150 -12.83 -21.70 6.76
C LEU A 150 -12.86 -22.96 5.87
N PRO A 151 -12.50 -22.85 4.58
CA PRO A 151 -12.37 -24.00 3.72
C PRO A 151 -11.23 -24.92 4.20
N PRO A 152 -11.35 -26.25 4.05
CA PRO A 152 -10.37 -27.22 4.52
C PRO A 152 -9.03 -27.18 3.77
N THR A 153 -8.91 -26.36 2.72
CA THR A 153 -7.73 -26.22 1.85
C THR A 153 -6.82 -25.04 2.18
N MET A 154 -6.95 -24.41 3.35
CA MET A 154 -6.06 -23.33 3.81
C MET A 154 -4.64 -23.85 4.12
#